data_AF-A0A7J8CDU0-F1
#
_entry.id   AF-A0A7J8CDU0-F1
#
_cell.length_a   1.000
_cell.length_b   1.000
_cell.length_c   1.000
_cell.angle_alpha   90.00
_cell.angle_beta   90.00
_cell.angle_gamma   90.00
#
_symmetry.space_group_name_H-M   'P 1'
#
loop_
_entity.id
_entity.type
_entity.pdbx_description
1 polymer ?
#
loop_
_entity_poly.entity_id
_entity_poly.type
_entity_poly.pdbx_seq_one_letter_code
_entity_poly.pdbx_strand_id
1 'polypeptide(L)'
;MRGNLMDTSVEQDLIRELSQKKQNLLLELRNYEENAKAELSSPLNEAEGQRGVIPANTKLHTALSVNLGNETQAAHAELCISTSNDTIIRAVLIFAEGIFLGESHVVHPSIHNLSSSIRIPVTPPKDVPVDLHLKTFVGYRSSTQFHVFELTRQLPRFSMYALTSPDSASEPLSYVNFVITERAPRVVIWLNQNFLLPEDTNIQNAPFQVCFTSLRNGGQLYIKIKLSGEITINTDDIDLAGDIIQSMASFFAIEDLQVEADFPTYFEELRKVLVKVDEHHSVHQKLSADMAENSNLIRSLLVRAEDARLMRDMKTMKNRYMELYDLNKDLLHGYKIRCNNHTELLGNLKAVNQAIQRAGRLRVGKPKNQVVTACRDAIRSNNINMLFRVMRVGTASS
;
A
#
# COMPACT_ATOMS: atom_id res chain seq x y z
N MET A 1 -35.09 38.04 19.75
CA MET A 1 -34.94 38.23 18.29
C MET A 1 -33.47 38.10 17.90
N ARG A 2 -32.98 36.87 17.73
CA ARG A 2 -31.66 36.58 17.16
C ARG A 2 -31.85 35.32 16.32
N GLY A 3 -32.02 35.50 15.02
CA GLY A 3 -32.14 34.43 14.04
C GLY A 3 -31.95 35.03 12.65
N ASN A 4 -31.18 34.33 11.82
CA ASN A 4 -31.12 34.46 10.35
C ASN A 4 -30.26 35.57 9.74
N LEU A 5 -29.07 35.83 10.30
CA LEU A 5 -28.02 36.57 9.56
C LEU A 5 -27.04 35.64 8.82
N MET A 6 -27.06 34.31 9.08
CA MET A 6 -26.20 33.34 8.40
C MET A 6 -26.87 32.70 7.16
N ASP A 7 -28.20 32.61 7.09
CA ASP A 7 -28.92 32.01 5.95
C ASP A 7 -28.85 32.88 4.68
N THR A 8 -28.86 34.20 4.83
CA THR A 8 -28.86 35.12 3.68
C THR A 8 -27.56 35.10 2.89
N SER A 9 -26.41 34.76 3.50
CA SER A 9 -25.15 34.64 2.75
C SER A 9 -25.12 33.36 1.91
N VAL A 10 -25.62 32.25 2.45
CA VAL A 10 -25.71 30.96 1.74
C VAL A 10 -26.67 31.08 0.56
N GLU A 11 -27.80 31.75 0.74
CA GLU A 11 -28.75 32.04 -0.35
C GLU A 11 -28.16 32.97 -1.42
N GLN A 12 -27.41 34.01 -1.03
CA GLN A 12 -26.73 34.89 -1.97
C GLN A 12 -25.62 34.17 -2.75
N ASP A 13 -24.86 33.29 -2.09
CA ASP A 13 -23.84 32.46 -2.75
C ASP A 13 -24.48 31.48 -3.73
N LEU A 14 -25.59 30.85 -3.37
CA LEU A 14 -26.35 29.96 -4.26
C LEU A 14 -26.88 30.72 -5.50
N ILE A 15 -27.43 31.92 -5.32
CA ILE A 15 -27.89 32.76 -6.44
C ILE A 15 -26.72 33.11 -7.37
N ARG A 16 -25.54 33.41 -6.80
CA ARG A 16 -24.33 33.69 -7.58
C ARG A 16 -23.84 32.46 -8.34
N GLU A 17 -23.82 31.28 -7.72
CA GLU A 17 -23.45 30.02 -8.37
C GLU A 17 -24.41 29.67 -9.52
N LEU A 18 -25.72 29.84 -9.31
CA LEU A 18 -26.73 29.59 -10.34
C LEU A 18 -26.60 30.57 -11.52
N SER A 19 -26.32 31.85 -11.23
CA SER A 19 -26.05 32.87 -12.25
C SER A 19 -24.80 32.51 -13.06
N GLN A 20 -23.73 32.08 -12.40
CA GLN A 20 -22.50 31.61 -13.06
C GLN A 20 -22.76 30.37 -13.91
N LYS A 21 -23.53 29.40 -13.40
CA LYS A 21 -23.90 28.19 -14.15
C LYS A 21 -24.73 28.54 -15.39
N LYS A 22 -25.69 29.47 -15.28
CA LYS A 22 -26.45 30.00 -16.43
C LYS A 22 -25.53 30.63 -17.47
N GLN A 23 -24.57 31.45 -17.04
CA GLN A 23 -23.62 32.08 -17.95
C GLN A 23 -22.74 31.04 -18.67
N ASN A 24 -22.28 30.01 -17.95
CA ASN A 24 -21.49 28.91 -18.53
C ASN A 24 -22.31 28.13 -19.58
N LEU A 25 -23.57 27.81 -19.30
CA LEU A 25 -24.47 27.13 -20.25
C LEU A 25 -24.76 27.99 -21.50
N LEU A 26 -24.88 29.31 -21.35
CA LEU A 26 -25.04 30.22 -22.49
C LEU A 26 -23.79 30.28 -23.37
N LEU A 27 -22.59 30.18 -22.76
CA LEU A 27 -21.34 30.08 -23.51
C LEU A 27 -21.23 28.75 -24.25
N GLU A 28 -21.60 27.64 -23.60
CA GLU A 28 -21.64 26.32 -24.22
C GLU A 28 -22.59 26.28 -25.42
N LEU A 29 -23.78 26.88 -25.31
CA LEU A 29 -24.73 26.99 -26.41
C LEU A 29 -24.16 27.79 -27.59
N ARG A 30 -23.50 28.93 -27.34
CA ARG A 30 -22.82 29.69 -28.40
C ARG A 30 -21.75 28.85 -29.10
N ASN A 31 -20.98 28.06 -28.34
CA ASN A 31 -19.95 27.19 -28.91
C ASN A 31 -20.58 26.14 -29.84
N TYR A 32 -21.72 25.55 -29.47
CA TYR A 32 -22.44 24.61 -30.35
C TYR A 32 -22.98 25.28 -31.61
N GLU A 33 -23.55 26.48 -31.49
CA GLU A 33 -24.05 27.23 -32.65
C GLU A 33 -22.93 27.66 -33.62
N GLU A 34 -21.75 28.04 -33.10
CA GLU A 34 -20.59 28.42 -33.90
C GLU A 34 -20.00 27.21 -34.62
N ASN A 35 -19.87 26.07 -33.94
CA ASN A 35 -19.39 24.81 -34.52
C ASN A 35 -20.32 24.29 -35.62
N ALA A 36 -21.64 24.34 -35.43
CA ALA A 36 -22.61 23.93 -36.45
C ALA A 36 -22.56 24.78 -37.72
N LYS A 37 -22.21 26.08 -37.59
CA LYS A 37 -22.01 26.97 -38.75
C LYS A 37 -20.71 26.68 -39.49
N ALA A 38 -19.66 26.26 -38.78
CA ALA A 38 -18.36 25.92 -39.36
C ALA A 38 -18.39 24.59 -40.15
N GLU A 39 -19.17 23.59 -39.70
CA GLU A 39 -19.32 22.30 -40.41
C GLU A 39 -19.99 22.43 -41.80
N LEU A 40 -20.77 23.48 -42.03
CA LEU A 40 -21.45 23.76 -43.31
C LEU A 40 -20.52 24.38 -44.37
N SER A 41 -19.31 24.78 -44.00
CA SER A 41 -18.29 25.35 -44.90
C SER A 41 -17.05 24.45 -44.96
N SER A 42 -16.76 23.83 -46.10
CA SER A 42 -15.54 23.00 -46.28
C SER A 42 -14.75 23.39 -47.56
N PRO A 43 -13.43 23.15 -47.67
CA PRO A 43 -12.55 22.45 -46.71
C PRO A 43 -11.47 23.34 -46.05
N LEU A 44 -11.15 22.94 -44.81
CA LEU A 44 -9.92 23.12 -44.02
C LEU A 44 -8.85 24.05 -44.60
N ASN A 45 -8.86 25.30 -44.14
CA ASN A 45 -7.72 26.21 -44.29
C ASN A 45 -6.71 25.96 -43.16
N GLU A 46 -5.40 26.08 -43.44
CA GLU A 46 -4.29 25.94 -42.47
C GLU A 46 -4.43 26.81 -41.20
N ALA A 47 -5.26 27.86 -41.26
CA ALA A 47 -5.60 28.73 -40.12
C ALA A 47 -6.41 28.03 -39.01
N GLU A 48 -7.12 26.92 -39.31
CA GLU A 48 -7.90 26.17 -38.30
C GLU A 48 -7.02 25.33 -37.37
N GLY A 49 -5.81 24.94 -37.81
CA GLY A 49 -4.84 24.23 -36.97
C GLY A 49 -4.33 25.05 -35.79
N GLN A 50 -4.25 26.39 -35.94
CA GLN A 50 -3.91 27.31 -34.86
C GLN A 50 -5.04 27.49 -33.82
N ARG A 51 -6.31 27.31 -34.25
CA ARG A 51 -7.49 27.39 -33.38
C ARG A 51 -7.79 26.11 -32.58
N GLY A 52 -7.05 25.02 -32.81
CA GLY A 52 -7.17 23.79 -32.02
C GLY A 52 -8.40 22.94 -32.31
N VAL A 53 -9.03 23.15 -33.47
CA VAL A 53 -10.15 22.31 -33.93
C VAL A 53 -9.63 20.90 -34.20
N ILE A 54 -10.24 19.89 -33.58
CA ILE A 54 -9.93 18.47 -33.82
C ILE A 54 -11.09 17.76 -34.53
N PRO A 55 -10.84 16.65 -35.24
CA PRO A 55 -11.92 15.85 -35.80
C PRO A 55 -12.88 15.33 -34.72
N ALA A 56 -14.20 15.46 -34.94
CA ALA A 56 -15.21 15.04 -33.97
C ALA A 56 -15.20 13.53 -33.67
N ASN A 57 -14.65 12.72 -34.57
CA ASN A 57 -14.49 11.27 -34.40
C ASN A 57 -13.22 10.86 -33.64
N THR A 58 -12.48 11.82 -33.06
CA THR A 58 -11.29 11.54 -32.24
C THR A 58 -11.70 10.76 -30.99
N LYS A 59 -11.16 9.55 -30.83
CA LYS A 59 -11.36 8.72 -29.65
C LYS A 59 -10.02 8.42 -28.99
N LEU A 60 -10.05 8.28 -27.67
CA LEU A 60 -8.91 7.80 -26.89
C LEU A 60 -9.06 6.32 -26.61
N HIS A 61 -8.05 5.57 -26.99
CA HIS A 61 -7.87 4.18 -26.62
C HIS A 61 -6.85 4.12 -25.49
N THR A 62 -7.14 3.29 -24.50
CA THR A 62 -6.26 3.08 -23.36
C THR A 62 -6.12 1.61 -23.09
N ALA A 63 -4.88 1.18 -22.87
CA ALA A 63 -4.52 -0.19 -22.55
C ALA A 63 -3.61 -0.19 -21.32
N LEU A 64 -3.83 -1.17 -20.43
CA LEU A 64 -3.00 -1.42 -19.27
C LEU A 64 -2.21 -2.70 -19.52
N SER A 65 -0.89 -2.61 -19.44
CA SER A 65 0.02 -3.73 -19.57
C SER A 65 1.06 -3.70 -18.47
N VAL A 66 1.85 -4.76 -18.36
CA VAL A 66 2.98 -4.81 -17.44
C VAL A 66 4.26 -4.84 -18.23
N ASN A 67 5.24 -4.04 -17.83
CA ASN A 67 6.56 -3.97 -18.45
C ASN A 67 7.62 -4.38 -17.42
N LEU A 68 8.44 -5.37 -17.77
CA LEU A 68 9.52 -5.89 -16.91
C LEU A 68 10.71 -4.92 -16.78
N GLY A 69 10.70 -3.82 -17.53
CA GLY A 69 11.74 -2.81 -17.51
C GLY A 69 12.91 -3.14 -18.42
N ASN A 70 13.75 -2.14 -18.64
CA ASN A 70 15.00 -2.18 -19.40
C ASN A 70 16.13 -1.65 -18.51
N GLU A 71 17.39 -1.67 -18.98
CA GLU A 71 18.55 -1.16 -18.22
C GLU A 71 18.38 0.28 -17.69
N THR A 72 17.53 1.09 -18.33
CA THR A 72 17.28 2.49 -17.99
C THR A 72 16.01 2.73 -17.16
N GLN A 73 15.10 1.76 -17.07
CA GLN A 73 13.78 1.94 -16.46
C GLN A 73 13.36 0.71 -15.67
N ALA A 74 13.05 0.90 -14.39
CA ALA A 74 12.58 -0.15 -13.51
C ALA A 74 11.25 -0.75 -13.99
N ALA A 75 10.98 -1.99 -13.56
CA ALA A 75 9.76 -2.71 -13.84
C ALA A 75 8.51 -1.92 -13.33
N HIS A 76 7.48 -1.81 -14.15
CA HIS A 76 6.30 -0.98 -13.85
C HIS A 76 5.03 -1.49 -14.56
N ALA A 77 3.87 -1.09 -14.04
CA ALA A 77 2.62 -1.18 -14.80
C ALA A 77 2.59 -0.02 -15.81
N GLU A 78 2.36 -0.32 -17.08
CA GLU A 78 2.39 0.63 -18.17
C GLU A 78 0.95 0.97 -18.60
N LEU A 79 0.60 2.26 -18.52
CA LEU A 79 -0.64 2.79 -19.09
C LEU A 79 -0.32 3.38 -20.45
N CYS A 80 -0.78 2.73 -21.51
CA CYS A 80 -0.72 3.24 -22.87
C CYS A 80 -1.99 4.03 -23.18
N ILE A 81 -1.83 5.26 -23.66
CA ILE A 81 -2.92 6.12 -24.13
C ILE A 81 -2.62 6.48 -25.58
N SER A 82 -3.57 6.24 -26.48
CA SER A 82 -3.43 6.56 -27.90
C SER A 82 -4.69 7.19 -28.48
N THR A 83 -4.52 8.11 -29.42
CA THR A 83 -5.60 8.70 -30.20
C THR A 83 -5.93 7.83 -31.43
N SER A 84 -7.17 7.88 -31.90
CA SER A 84 -7.65 7.10 -33.05
C SER A 84 -7.26 7.68 -34.42
N ASN A 85 -6.65 8.87 -34.45
CA ASN A 85 -6.33 9.64 -35.66
C ASN A 85 -4.98 10.37 -35.50
N ASP A 86 -4.65 11.28 -36.42
CA ASP A 86 -3.37 12.00 -36.46
C ASP A 86 -3.23 13.12 -35.40
N THR A 87 -4.15 13.17 -34.43
CA THR A 87 -4.03 14.11 -33.30
C THR A 87 -2.93 13.65 -32.34
N ILE A 88 -2.26 14.62 -31.72
CA ILE A 88 -1.19 14.38 -30.76
C ILE A 88 -1.69 14.49 -29.33
N ILE A 89 -1.01 13.79 -28.43
CA ILE A 89 -1.21 13.96 -26.99
C ILE A 89 -0.19 14.98 -26.47
N ARG A 90 -0.67 16.14 -26.04
CA ARG A 90 0.17 17.24 -25.55
C ARG A 90 0.61 17.04 -24.11
N ALA A 91 -0.32 16.61 -23.26
CA ALA A 91 -0.10 16.39 -21.84
C ALA A 91 -1.13 15.38 -21.32
N VAL A 92 -0.77 14.68 -20.25
CA VAL A 92 -1.69 13.81 -19.51
C VAL A 92 -1.58 14.14 -18.04
N LEU A 93 -2.70 14.48 -17.41
CA LEU A 93 -2.83 14.52 -15.95
C LEU A 93 -3.51 13.25 -15.48
N ILE A 94 -2.90 12.55 -14.54
CA ILE A 94 -3.48 11.38 -13.88
C ILE A 94 -3.75 11.74 -12.43
N PHE A 95 -5.00 11.63 -11.99
CA PHE A 95 -5.37 11.74 -10.59
C PHE A 95 -5.62 10.34 -10.04
N ALA A 96 -4.96 10.02 -8.93
CA ALA A 96 -5.11 8.73 -8.26
C ALA A 96 -4.71 8.86 -6.79
N GLU A 97 -5.47 8.22 -5.90
CA GLU A 97 -5.18 8.24 -4.47
C GLU A 97 -4.09 7.23 -4.11
N GLY A 98 -3.05 7.68 -3.40
CA GLY A 98 -2.06 6.79 -2.76
C GLY A 98 -1.06 6.11 -3.69
N ILE A 99 -1.06 6.42 -4.99
CA ILE A 99 -0.06 5.93 -5.96
C ILE A 99 1.07 6.95 -6.14
N PHE A 100 0.74 8.24 -6.24
CA PHE A 100 1.71 9.29 -6.55
C PHE A 100 2.16 10.05 -5.30
N LEU A 101 3.29 10.76 -5.40
CA LEU A 101 3.73 11.72 -4.40
C LEU A 101 2.90 13.01 -4.53
N GLY A 102 1.66 12.96 -4.05
CA GLY A 102 0.64 14.00 -4.22
C GLY A 102 -0.67 13.42 -4.76
N GLU A 103 -1.58 14.29 -5.19
CA GLU A 103 -2.89 13.89 -5.74
C GLU A 103 -2.84 13.55 -7.24
N SER A 104 -1.83 14.06 -7.95
CA SER A 104 -1.74 13.92 -9.40
C SER A 104 -0.32 13.70 -9.91
N HIS A 105 -0.24 13.08 -11.08
CA HIS A 105 0.98 12.94 -11.85
C HIS A 105 0.77 13.51 -13.24
N VAL A 106 1.67 14.42 -13.64
CA VAL A 106 1.60 15.12 -14.93
C VAL A 106 2.71 14.62 -15.83
N VAL A 107 2.32 14.07 -16.97
CA VAL A 107 3.24 13.69 -18.03
C VAL A 107 3.12 14.70 -19.15
N HIS A 108 4.23 15.38 -19.44
CA HIS A 108 4.29 16.43 -20.45
C HIS A 108 5.50 16.21 -21.37
N PRO A 109 5.32 15.50 -22.51
CA PRO A 109 6.38 15.28 -23.48
C PRO A 109 6.99 16.59 -24.00
N SER A 110 8.31 16.56 -24.25
CA SER A 110 9.01 17.65 -24.94
C SER A 110 8.50 17.80 -26.37
N ILE A 111 8.65 19.00 -26.96
CA ILE A 111 8.11 19.33 -28.30
C ILE A 111 8.54 18.34 -29.40
N HIS A 112 9.74 17.76 -29.25
CA HIS A 112 10.29 16.80 -30.20
C HIS A 112 9.72 15.38 -30.03
N ASN A 113 9.16 15.06 -28.87
CA ASN A 113 8.66 13.72 -28.52
C ASN A 113 7.13 13.62 -28.55
N LEU A 114 6.44 14.56 -29.20
CA LEU A 114 4.97 14.48 -29.33
C LEU A 114 4.57 13.45 -30.38
N SER A 115 3.69 12.57 -29.94
CA SER A 115 3.15 11.45 -30.68
C SER A 115 1.64 11.33 -30.43
N SER A 116 0.95 10.56 -31.25
CA SER A 116 -0.44 10.13 -31.06
C SER A 116 -0.58 9.08 -29.95
N SER A 117 0.53 8.53 -29.46
CA SER A 117 0.55 7.59 -28.33
C SER A 117 1.57 8.00 -27.28
N ILE A 118 1.21 7.79 -26.02
CA ILE A 118 2.06 8.00 -24.86
C ILE A 118 1.95 6.81 -23.92
N ARG A 119 3.07 6.42 -23.34
CA ARG A 119 3.16 5.34 -22.36
C ARG A 119 3.62 5.90 -21.03
N ILE A 120 2.86 5.62 -19.97
CA ILE A 120 3.04 6.21 -18.66
C ILE A 120 3.30 5.11 -17.65
N PRO A 121 4.47 5.12 -16.98
CA PRO A 121 4.78 4.15 -15.95
C PRO A 121 4.00 4.46 -14.67
N VAL A 122 3.42 3.44 -14.07
CA VAL A 122 2.69 3.49 -12.81
C VAL A 122 3.22 2.40 -11.88
N THR A 123 3.56 2.77 -10.65
CA THR A 123 4.13 1.85 -9.66
C THR A 123 3.37 1.96 -8.33
N PRO A 124 2.20 1.31 -8.20
CA PRO A 124 1.42 1.35 -6.96
C PRO A 124 2.20 0.71 -5.80
N PRO A 125 2.30 1.38 -4.63
CA PRO A 125 3.09 0.89 -3.50
C PRO A 125 2.45 -0.30 -2.76
N LYS A 126 1.14 -0.52 -2.94
CA LYS A 126 0.35 -1.56 -2.27
C LYS A 126 -0.60 -2.24 -3.24
N ASP A 127 -1.04 -3.45 -2.89
CA ASP A 127 -1.98 -4.24 -3.68
C ASP A 127 -3.43 -3.90 -3.33
N VAL A 128 -3.85 -2.73 -3.81
CA VAL A 128 -5.20 -2.19 -3.65
C VAL A 128 -5.68 -1.77 -5.03
N PRO A 129 -6.94 -2.06 -5.42
CA PRO A 129 -7.48 -1.52 -6.67
C PRO A 129 -7.58 0.00 -6.56
N VAL A 130 -7.14 0.71 -7.60
CA VAL A 130 -7.13 2.18 -7.61
C VAL A 130 -7.72 2.69 -8.91
N ASP A 131 -8.61 3.67 -8.80
CA ASP A 131 -9.18 4.35 -9.96
C ASP A 131 -8.26 5.49 -10.41
N LEU A 132 -7.86 5.43 -11.68
CA LEU A 132 -7.07 6.45 -12.36
C LEU A 132 -8.03 7.36 -13.14
N HIS A 133 -8.14 8.62 -12.73
CA HIS A 133 -8.86 9.64 -13.48
C HIS A 133 -7.89 10.39 -14.38
N LEU A 134 -8.01 10.17 -15.69
CA LEU A 134 -7.13 10.68 -16.72
C LEU A 134 -7.76 11.93 -17.34
N LYS A 135 -7.00 13.02 -17.42
CA LYS A 135 -7.29 14.19 -18.25
C LYS A 135 -6.21 14.31 -19.31
N THR A 136 -6.56 13.89 -20.52
CA THR A 136 -5.62 13.85 -21.66
C THR A 136 -5.86 15.04 -22.57
N PHE A 137 -4.81 15.80 -22.85
CA PHE A 137 -4.89 17.01 -23.68
C PHE A 137 -4.55 16.62 -25.11
N VAL A 138 -5.51 16.75 -26.01
CA VAL A 138 -5.43 16.31 -27.41
C VAL A 138 -5.54 17.51 -28.34
N GLY A 139 -4.71 17.55 -29.39
CA GLY A 139 -4.73 18.60 -30.40
C GLY A 139 -3.68 18.42 -31.49
N TYR A 140 -3.20 19.52 -32.06
CA TYR A 140 -2.12 19.56 -33.07
C TYR A 140 -0.87 20.27 -32.53
N ARG A 141 0.29 20.02 -33.14
CA ARG A 141 1.60 20.47 -32.63
C ARG A 141 1.74 21.98 -32.41
N SER A 142 1.15 22.78 -33.31
CA SER A 142 1.22 24.24 -33.30
C SER A 142 0.00 24.90 -32.63
N SER A 143 -0.89 24.11 -32.03
CA SER A 143 -2.11 24.65 -31.44
C SER A 143 -1.85 25.34 -30.10
N THR A 144 -2.65 26.37 -29.82
CA THR A 144 -2.67 27.08 -28.53
C THR A 144 -3.77 26.58 -27.61
N GLN A 145 -4.80 25.92 -28.15
CA GLN A 145 -5.95 25.38 -27.42
C GLN A 145 -6.04 23.87 -27.68
N PHE A 146 -6.26 23.10 -26.61
CA PHE A 146 -6.34 21.64 -26.66
C PHE A 146 -7.66 21.18 -26.08
N HIS A 147 -8.20 20.09 -26.63
CA HIS A 147 -9.36 19.42 -26.05
C HIS A 147 -8.92 18.56 -24.88
N VAL A 148 -9.64 18.65 -23.77
CA VAL A 148 -9.41 17.81 -22.59
C VAL A 148 -10.39 16.67 -22.63
N PHE A 149 -9.89 15.46 -22.84
CA PHE A 149 -10.68 14.26 -22.72
C PHE A 149 -10.51 13.67 -21.32
N GLU A 150 -11.63 13.37 -20.69
CA GLU A 150 -11.68 12.76 -19.37
C GLU A 150 -12.02 11.27 -19.50
N LEU A 151 -11.21 10.40 -18.88
CA LEU A 151 -11.43 8.96 -18.87
C LEU A 151 -11.07 8.39 -17.50
N THR A 152 -11.86 7.44 -17.02
CA THR A 152 -11.52 6.68 -15.81
C THR A 152 -11.10 5.25 -16.17
N ARG A 153 -9.98 4.81 -15.62
CA ARG A 153 -9.49 3.42 -15.72
C ARG A 153 -9.13 2.90 -14.35
N GLN A 154 -9.53 1.67 -14.04
CA GLN A 154 -9.21 1.04 -12.78
C GLN A 154 -7.97 0.16 -12.94
N LEU A 155 -6.96 0.38 -12.08
CA LEU A 155 -5.88 -0.57 -11.89
C LEU A 155 -6.36 -1.70 -10.98
N PRO A 156 -6.22 -2.97 -11.40
CA PRO A 156 -6.62 -4.08 -10.56
C PRO A 156 -5.68 -4.24 -9.37
N ARG A 157 -6.16 -4.95 -8.34
CA ARG A 157 -5.50 -5.11 -7.04
C ARG A 157 -4.05 -5.60 -7.16
N PHE A 158 -3.81 -6.63 -7.97
CA PHE A 158 -2.50 -7.26 -8.15
C PHE A 158 -1.87 -6.84 -9.49
N SER A 159 -1.87 -5.53 -9.77
CA SER A 159 -1.32 -4.96 -11.01
C SER A 159 0.21 -5.06 -11.13
N MET A 160 0.92 -5.27 -10.02
CA MET A 160 2.40 -5.32 -9.99
C MET A 160 2.97 -6.74 -10.11
N TYR A 161 2.20 -7.67 -10.67
CA TYR A 161 2.60 -9.07 -10.84
C TYR A 161 2.47 -9.45 -12.31
N ALA A 162 3.60 -9.61 -12.99
CA ALA A 162 3.65 -9.99 -14.40
C ALA A 162 3.52 -11.50 -14.55
N LEU A 163 2.66 -11.98 -15.44
CA LEU A 163 2.60 -13.40 -15.79
C LEU A 163 3.92 -13.81 -16.47
N THR A 164 4.56 -14.85 -15.95
CA THR A 164 5.83 -15.39 -16.46
C THR A 164 5.74 -16.89 -16.68
N SER A 165 6.67 -17.44 -17.46
CA SER A 165 6.80 -18.88 -17.60
C SER A 165 7.26 -19.50 -16.27
N PRO A 166 6.64 -20.59 -15.80
CA PRO A 166 7.04 -21.23 -14.56
C PRO A 166 8.47 -21.77 -14.68
N ASP A 167 9.32 -21.45 -13.72
CA ASP A 167 10.67 -21.98 -13.60
C ASP A 167 10.82 -22.73 -12.28
N SER A 168 10.90 -24.05 -12.36
CA SER A 168 10.96 -24.94 -11.21
C SER A 168 12.17 -24.66 -10.30
N ALA A 169 13.24 -24.04 -10.82
CA ALA A 169 14.43 -23.71 -10.04
C ALA A 169 14.22 -22.52 -9.10
N SER A 170 13.26 -21.64 -9.40
CA SER A 170 12.96 -20.42 -8.64
C SER A 170 11.65 -20.52 -7.84
N GLU A 171 11.09 -21.72 -7.68
CA GLU A 171 9.87 -21.92 -6.91
C GLU A 171 10.11 -21.66 -5.41
N PRO A 172 9.33 -20.77 -4.78
CA PRO A 172 9.39 -20.53 -3.34
C PRO A 172 9.10 -21.79 -2.53
N LEU A 173 9.91 -22.03 -1.49
CA LEU A 173 9.67 -23.12 -0.52
C LEU A 173 8.44 -22.86 0.35
N SER A 174 8.09 -21.60 0.53
CA SER A 174 6.95 -21.17 1.35
C SER A 174 5.64 -21.42 0.60
N TYR A 175 4.63 -21.93 1.28
CA TYR A 175 3.34 -22.25 0.68
C TYR A 175 2.16 -22.06 1.63
N VAL A 176 0.98 -21.90 1.02
CA VAL A 176 -0.31 -21.95 1.70
C VAL A 176 -1.28 -22.81 0.90
N ASN A 177 -1.84 -23.82 1.56
CA ASN A 177 -2.81 -24.76 1.01
C ASN A 177 -4.17 -24.58 1.66
N PHE A 178 -5.21 -24.60 0.84
CA PHE A 178 -6.60 -24.58 1.27
C PHE A 178 -7.50 -25.15 0.18
N VAL A 179 -8.73 -25.49 0.54
CA VAL A 179 -9.70 -26.07 -0.38
C VAL A 179 -10.85 -25.10 -0.56
N ILE A 180 -11.25 -24.86 -1.81
CA ILE A 180 -12.47 -24.12 -2.14
C ILE A 180 -13.46 -25.03 -2.85
N THR A 181 -14.73 -24.97 -2.47
CA THR A 181 -15.85 -25.64 -3.17
C THR A 181 -16.36 -24.83 -4.36
N GLU A 182 -15.47 -24.41 -5.27
CA GLU A 182 -15.82 -23.58 -6.43
C GLU A 182 -15.29 -24.16 -7.74
N ARG A 183 -15.93 -23.77 -8.84
CA ARG A 183 -15.55 -24.28 -10.17
C ARG A 183 -14.30 -23.56 -10.66
N ALA A 184 -13.34 -24.31 -11.22
CA ALA A 184 -12.10 -23.77 -11.78
C ALA A 184 -12.29 -22.57 -12.73
N PRO A 185 -13.30 -22.52 -13.62
CA PRO A 185 -13.56 -21.34 -14.46
C PRO A 185 -13.84 -20.06 -13.68
N ARG A 186 -14.46 -20.13 -12.50
CA ARG A 186 -14.68 -18.93 -11.67
C ARG A 186 -13.39 -18.41 -11.07
N VAL A 187 -12.41 -19.30 -10.80
CA VAL A 187 -11.07 -18.88 -10.38
C VAL A 187 -10.35 -18.17 -11.51
N VAL A 188 -10.48 -18.66 -12.75
CA VAL A 188 -9.95 -17.95 -13.94
C VAL A 188 -10.57 -16.56 -14.09
N ILE A 189 -11.89 -16.40 -13.85
CA ILE A 189 -12.53 -15.08 -13.84
C ILE A 189 -11.94 -14.18 -12.74
N TRP A 190 -11.73 -14.70 -11.53
CA TRP A 190 -11.09 -13.96 -10.45
C TRP A 190 -9.68 -13.50 -10.82
N LEU A 191 -8.89 -14.37 -11.45
CA LEU A 191 -7.56 -14.06 -11.98
C LEU A 191 -7.61 -12.91 -13.00
N ASN A 192 -8.49 -13.00 -14.00
CA ASN A 192 -8.68 -11.97 -15.03
C ASN A 192 -9.14 -10.61 -14.48
N GLN A 193 -9.88 -10.60 -13.36
CA GLN A 193 -10.36 -9.35 -12.75
C GLN A 193 -9.32 -8.69 -11.83
N ASN A 194 -8.45 -9.47 -11.21
CA ASN A 194 -7.54 -8.98 -10.17
C ASN A 194 -6.07 -8.85 -10.64
N PHE A 195 -5.71 -9.45 -11.78
CA PHE A 195 -4.38 -9.38 -12.39
C PHE A 195 -4.43 -8.79 -13.80
N LEU A 196 -3.30 -8.22 -14.24
CA LEU A 196 -3.12 -7.76 -15.62
C LEU A 196 -2.59 -8.92 -16.47
N LEU A 197 -3.51 -9.76 -16.97
CA LEU A 197 -3.17 -10.90 -17.82
C LEU A 197 -3.10 -10.49 -19.31
N PRO A 198 -2.10 -10.96 -20.08
CA PRO A 198 -2.06 -10.77 -21.53
C PRO A 198 -3.29 -11.39 -22.23
N GLU A 199 -3.75 -10.80 -23.33
CA GLU A 199 -4.94 -11.26 -24.07
C GLU A 199 -4.79 -12.71 -24.59
N ASP A 200 -3.56 -13.18 -24.82
CA ASP A 200 -3.27 -14.53 -25.30
C ASP A 200 -3.39 -15.63 -24.21
N THR A 201 -3.71 -15.25 -22.97
CA THR A 201 -3.70 -16.20 -21.84
C THR A 201 -4.95 -17.08 -21.83
N ASN A 202 -4.86 -18.25 -22.46
CA ASN A 202 -5.89 -19.28 -22.41
C ASN A 202 -5.65 -20.26 -21.26
N ILE A 203 -6.19 -19.97 -20.07
CA ILE A 203 -6.11 -20.89 -18.92
C ILE A 203 -7.14 -22.03 -19.11
N GLN A 204 -6.65 -23.26 -19.27
CA GLN A 204 -7.49 -24.45 -19.37
C GLN A 204 -8.21 -24.77 -18.04
N ASN A 205 -9.17 -25.70 -18.08
CA ASN A 205 -9.80 -26.23 -16.87
C ASN A 205 -8.77 -26.92 -15.96
N ALA A 206 -9.08 -27.05 -14.67
CA ALA A 206 -8.19 -27.67 -13.69
C ALA A 206 -7.71 -29.08 -14.13
N PRO A 207 -6.45 -29.45 -13.85
CA PRO A 207 -5.46 -28.72 -13.06
C PRO A 207 -4.71 -27.66 -13.88
N PHE A 208 -4.43 -26.51 -13.28
CA PHE A 208 -3.61 -25.48 -13.91
C PHE A 208 -2.67 -24.82 -12.90
N GLN A 209 -1.58 -24.26 -13.41
CA GLN A 209 -0.65 -23.46 -12.64
C GLN A 209 -0.35 -22.17 -13.38
N VAL A 210 -0.25 -21.07 -12.63
CA VAL A 210 0.19 -19.77 -13.14
C VAL A 210 1.31 -19.25 -12.25
N CYS A 211 2.30 -18.64 -12.88
CA CYS A 211 3.47 -18.07 -12.24
C CYS A 211 3.49 -16.56 -12.51
N PHE A 212 3.75 -15.78 -11.47
CA PHE A 212 3.91 -14.35 -11.58
C PHE A 212 5.21 -13.89 -10.93
N THR A 213 5.88 -12.94 -11.58
CA THR A 213 7.02 -12.23 -11.01
C THR A 213 6.56 -10.86 -10.49
N SER A 214 6.85 -10.58 -9.22
CA SER A 214 6.62 -9.28 -8.60
C SER A 214 7.56 -8.22 -9.17
N LEU A 215 7.00 -7.11 -9.66
CA LEU A 215 7.76 -5.99 -10.20
C LEU A 215 8.44 -5.15 -9.11
N ARG A 216 8.04 -5.30 -7.83
CA ARG A 216 8.55 -4.48 -6.72
C ARG A 216 9.85 -5.03 -6.13
N ASN A 217 9.96 -6.35 -6.02
CA ASN A 217 11.05 -7.03 -5.32
C ASN A 217 11.61 -8.24 -6.09
N GLY A 218 11.06 -8.58 -7.26
CA GLY A 218 11.47 -9.74 -8.05
C GLY A 218 11.02 -11.10 -7.47
N GLY A 219 10.22 -11.10 -6.40
CA GLY A 219 9.71 -12.32 -5.78
C GLY A 219 8.75 -13.08 -6.70
N GLN A 220 8.70 -14.39 -6.55
CA GLN A 220 7.82 -15.26 -7.34
C GLN A 220 6.50 -15.54 -6.59
N LEU A 221 5.44 -15.70 -7.37
CA LEU A 221 4.11 -16.10 -6.92
C LEU A 221 3.61 -17.22 -7.83
N TYR A 222 3.40 -18.41 -7.27
CA TYR A 222 2.74 -19.49 -7.97
C TYR A 222 1.34 -19.71 -7.39
N ILE A 223 0.35 -19.82 -8.27
CA ILE A 223 -1.00 -20.25 -7.92
C ILE A 223 -1.27 -21.55 -8.67
N LYS A 224 -1.43 -22.64 -7.93
CA LYS A 224 -1.65 -23.99 -8.45
C LYS A 224 -3.03 -24.47 -8.02
N ILE A 225 -3.81 -24.98 -8.97
CA ILE A 225 -5.14 -25.54 -8.71
C ILE A 225 -5.15 -27.01 -9.11
N LYS A 226 -5.54 -27.87 -8.17
CA LYS A 226 -5.72 -29.32 -8.39
C LYS A 226 -7.15 -29.64 -8.80
N LEU A 227 -7.36 -30.82 -9.39
CA LEU A 227 -8.71 -31.33 -9.73
C LEU A 227 -9.62 -31.49 -8.50
N SER A 228 -9.05 -31.68 -7.31
CA SER A 228 -9.77 -31.79 -6.04
C SER A 228 -10.40 -30.48 -5.56
N GLY A 229 -10.11 -29.34 -6.20
CA GLY A 229 -10.49 -28.01 -5.70
C GLY A 229 -9.53 -27.46 -4.63
N GLU A 230 -8.42 -28.15 -4.38
CA GLU A 230 -7.32 -27.65 -3.56
C GLU A 230 -6.51 -26.61 -4.33
N ILE A 231 -6.29 -25.46 -3.67
CA ILE A 231 -5.47 -24.36 -4.17
C ILE A 231 -4.22 -24.28 -3.31
N THR A 232 -3.08 -24.25 -3.98
CA THR A 232 -1.76 -24.05 -3.39
C THR A 232 -1.21 -22.73 -3.89
N ILE A 233 -0.89 -21.82 -2.97
CA ILE A 233 -0.20 -20.56 -3.23
C ILE A 233 1.24 -20.70 -2.76
N ASN A 234 2.22 -20.68 -3.66
CA ASN A 234 3.63 -20.60 -3.28
C ASN A 234 4.12 -19.16 -3.42
N THR A 235 4.49 -18.55 -2.30
CA THR A 235 5.13 -17.24 -2.25
C THR A 235 5.85 -17.09 -0.91
N ASP A 236 7.01 -16.43 -0.91
CA ASP A 236 7.74 -16.12 0.31
C ASP A 236 7.15 -14.93 1.08
N ASP A 237 6.23 -14.19 0.47
CA ASP A 237 5.57 -13.04 1.09
C ASP A 237 4.24 -13.45 1.73
N ILE A 238 4.24 -13.48 3.07
CA ILE A 238 3.05 -13.80 3.87
C ILE A 238 1.93 -12.76 3.74
N ASP A 239 2.25 -11.48 3.52
CA ASP A 239 1.23 -10.43 3.35
C ASP A 239 0.52 -10.63 2.00
N LEU A 240 1.27 -10.93 0.94
CA LEU A 240 0.72 -11.23 -0.39
C LEU A 240 -0.17 -12.47 -0.38
N ALA A 241 0.27 -13.55 0.25
CA ALA A 241 -0.55 -14.75 0.41
C ALA A 241 -1.87 -14.43 1.14
N GLY A 242 -1.80 -13.61 2.20
CA GLY A 242 -2.98 -13.13 2.91
C GLY A 242 -3.93 -12.33 2.03
N ASP A 243 -3.41 -11.40 1.22
CA ASP A 243 -4.23 -10.57 0.34
C ASP A 243 -4.89 -11.36 -0.79
N ILE A 244 -4.20 -12.36 -1.34
CA ILE A 244 -4.79 -13.29 -2.31
C ILE A 244 -5.92 -14.09 -1.67
N ILE A 245 -5.70 -14.69 -0.49
CA ILE A 245 -6.72 -15.50 0.18
C ILE A 245 -7.94 -14.66 0.56
N GLN A 246 -7.74 -13.46 1.11
CA GLN A 246 -8.83 -12.56 1.48
C GLN A 246 -9.62 -12.08 0.25
N SER A 247 -8.95 -11.75 -0.85
CA SER A 247 -9.62 -11.33 -2.08
C SER A 247 -10.36 -12.48 -2.77
N MET A 248 -9.81 -13.69 -2.77
CA MET A 248 -10.52 -14.90 -3.22
C MET A 248 -11.76 -15.15 -2.37
N ALA A 249 -11.64 -15.14 -1.04
CA ALA A 249 -12.77 -15.39 -0.16
C ALA A 249 -13.88 -14.33 -0.30
N SER A 250 -13.51 -13.05 -0.45
CA SER A 250 -14.47 -11.98 -0.73
C SER A 250 -15.16 -12.15 -2.08
N PHE A 251 -14.45 -12.64 -3.11
CA PHE A 251 -15.01 -12.84 -4.45
C PHE A 251 -15.96 -14.04 -4.53
N PHE A 252 -15.64 -15.12 -3.81
CA PHE A 252 -16.46 -16.32 -3.73
C PHE A 252 -17.53 -16.28 -2.63
N ALA A 253 -17.57 -15.20 -1.83
CA ALA A 253 -18.44 -15.05 -0.67
C ALA A 253 -18.29 -16.19 0.36
N ILE A 254 -17.04 -16.56 0.68
CA ILE A 254 -16.71 -17.58 1.68
C ILE A 254 -16.68 -16.93 3.06
N GLU A 255 -17.50 -17.43 3.99
CA GLU A 255 -17.57 -16.91 5.36
C GLU A 255 -16.42 -17.39 6.24
N ASP A 256 -16.15 -18.70 6.24
CA ASP A 256 -15.15 -19.35 7.09
C ASP A 256 -14.16 -20.13 6.21
N LEU A 257 -12.87 -19.83 6.31
CA LEU A 257 -11.79 -20.52 5.57
C LEU A 257 -10.60 -20.82 6.48
N GLN A 258 -10.24 -22.10 6.53
CA GLN A 258 -9.05 -22.59 7.19
C GLN A 258 -7.94 -22.90 6.18
N VAL A 259 -6.69 -22.63 6.58
CA VAL A 259 -5.52 -22.85 5.73
C VAL A 259 -4.42 -23.58 6.50
N GLU A 260 -3.63 -24.34 5.75
CA GLU A 260 -2.35 -24.88 6.15
C GLU A 260 -1.26 -24.05 5.48
N ALA A 261 -0.35 -23.47 6.27
CA ALA A 261 0.69 -22.58 5.77
C ALA A 261 2.05 -22.95 6.34
N ASP A 262 3.11 -22.83 5.55
CA ASP A 262 4.48 -22.87 6.04
C ASP A 262 5.34 -21.79 5.39
N PHE A 263 5.98 -20.96 6.23
CA PHE A 263 6.88 -19.88 5.83
C PHE A 263 8.20 -20.02 6.62
N PRO A 264 9.11 -20.94 6.23
CA PRO A 264 10.25 -21.31 7.06
C PRO A 264 11.19 -20.13 7.39
N THR A 265 11.52 -19.31 6.39
CA THR A 265 12.40 -18.14 6.53
C THR A 265 11.79 -17.10 7.48
N TYR A 266 10.51 -16.79 7.31
CA TYR A 266 9.77 -15.86 8.16
C TYR A 266 9.63 -16.35 9.60
N PHE A 267 9.35 -17.66 9.79
CA PHE A 267 9.22 -18.23 11.12
C PHE A 267 10.54 -18.28 11.88
N GLU A 268 11.67 -18.53 11.21
CA GLU A 268 12.99 -18.45 11.84
C GLU A 268 13.38 -17.01 12.21
N GLU A 269 13.01 -16.01 11.40
CA GLU A 269 13.19 -14.61 11.77
C GLU A 269 12.33 -14.24 13.00
N LEU A 270 11.05 -14.64 13.01
CA LEU A 270 10.17 -14.43 14.16
C LEU A 270 10.70 -15.11 15.42
N ARG A 271 11.28 -16.31 15.30
CA ARG A 271 11.90 -17.03 16.42
C ARG A 271 13.04 -16.21 17.03
N LYS A 272 13.91 -15.63 16.20
CA LYS A 272 14.99 -14.74 16.66
C LYS A 272 14.46 -13.50 17.37
N VAL A 273 13.38 -12.90 16.87
CA VAL A 273 12.73 -11.74 17.50
C VAL A 273 12.18 -12.12 18.88
N LEU A 274 11.51 -13.26 19.03
CA LEU A 274 10.96 -13.71 20.31
C LEU A 274 12.05 -13.95 21.37
N VAL A 275 13.20 -14.52 20.98
CA VAL A 275 14.35 -14.68 21.89
C VAL A 275 14.87 -13.31 22.37
N LYS A 276 15.01 -12.35 21.45
CA LYS A 276 15.44 -10.98 21.81
C LYS A 276 14.45 -10.27 22.74
N VAL A 277 13.14 -10.52 22.61
CA VAL A 277 12.13 -9.91 23.50
C VAL A 277 12.38 -10.30 24.96
N ASP A 278 12.69 -11.57 25.23
CA ASP A 278 12.96 -12.08 26.57
C ASP A 278 14.26 -11.47 27.15
N GLU A 279 15.32 -11.43 26.35
CA GLU A 279 16.59 -10.78 26.71
C GLU A 279 16.38 -9.29 27.05
N HIS A 280 15.66 -8.55 26.20
CA HIS A 280 15.38 -7.14 26.44
C HIS A 280 14.49 -6.91 27.66
N HIS A 281 13.53 -7.80 27.94
CA HIS A 281 12.71 -7.74 29.17
C HIS A 281 13.57 -7.87 30.43
N SER A 282 14.47 -8.84 30.46
CA SER A 282 15.42 -9.04 31.56
C SER A 282 16.32 -7.81 31.78
N VAL A 283 16.92 -7.27 30.71
CA VAL A 283 17.77 -6.07 30.78
C VAL A 283 16.97 -4.85 31.27
N HIS A 284 15.75 -4.65 30.76
CA HIS A 284 14.88 -3.56 31.19
C HIS A 284 14.54 -3.64 32.68
N GLN A 285 14.25 -4.85 33.18
CA GLN A 285 13.95 -5.07 34.60
C GLN A 285 15.16 -4.74 35.48
N LYS A 286 16.35 -5.19 35.08
CA LYS A 286 17.60 -4.90 35.81
C LYS A 286 17.90 -3.40 35.85
N LEU A 287 17.87 -2.72 34.71
CA LEU A 287 18.09 -1.27 34.64
C LEU A 287 17.06 -0.49 35.47
N SER A 288 15.81 -0.95 35.51
CA SER A 288 14.76 -0.32 36.31
C SER A 288 15.02 -0.46 37.82
N ALA A 289 15.54 -1.61 38.26
CA ALA A 289 15.94 -1.81 39.65
C ALA A 289 17.13 -0.92 40.03
N ASP A 290 18.19 -0.91 39.22
CA ASP A 290 19.41 -0.10 39.46
C ASP A 290 19.07 1.40 39.52
N MET A 291 18.21 1.89 38.62
CA MET A 291 17.77 3.29 38.63
C MET A 291 16.91 3.65 39.84
N ALA A 292 16.11 2.71 40.35
CA ALA A 292 15.32 2.92 41.57
C ALA A 292 16.22 3.01 42.81
N GLU A 293 17.26 2.19 42.88
CA GLU A 293 18.27 2.24 43.94
C GLU A 293 19.05 3.58 43.91
N ASN A 294 19.53 3.99 42.73
CA ASN A 294 20.20 5.28 42.54
C ASN A 294 19.29 6.46 42.91
N SER A 295 17.99 6.39 42.59
CA SER A 295 17.01 7.42 42.98
C SER A 295 16.81 7.50 44.50
N ASN A 296 16.83 6.36 45.19
CA ASN A 296 16.75 6.33 46.65
C ASN A 296 18.03 6.88 47.31
N LEU A 297 19.19 6.57 46.75
CA LEU A 297 20.49 7.14 47.15
C LEU A 297 20.51 8.67 47.00
N ILE A 298 20.06 9.19 45.85
CA ILE A 298 19.95 10.64 45.61
C ILE A 298 19.05 11.30 46.67
N ARG A 299 17.88 10.72 46.96
CA ARG A 299 16.97 11.26 48.00
C ARG A 299 17.64 11.30 49.37
N SER A 300 18.36 10.24 49.75
CA SER A 300 19.11 10.18 51.01
C SER A 300 20.24 11.21 51.07
N LEU A 301 20.97 11.39 49.97
CA LEU A 301 22.08 12.36 49.89
C LEU A 301 21.59 13.81 49.92
N LEU A 302 20.43 14.10 49.31
CA LEU A 302 19.80 15.41 49.39
C LEU A 302 19.45 15.80 50.83
N VAL A 303 18.85 14.88 51.60
CA VAL A 303 18.55 15.12 53.03
C VAL A 303 19.85 15.37 53.82
N ARG A 304 20.88 14.58 53.59
CA ARG A 304 22.19 14.74 54.25
C ARG A 304 22.92 16.03 53.85
N ALA A 305 22.81 16.44 52.59
CA ALA A 305 23.38 17.69 52.10
C ALA A 305 22.67 18.91 52.72
N GLU A 306 21.35 18.84 52.86
CA GLU A 306 20.56 19.90 53.48
C GLU A 306 20.84 20.02 54.99
N ASP A 307 20.99 18.90 55.70
CA ASP A 307 21.39 18.88 57.11
C ASP A 307 22.78 19.51 57.32
N ALA A 308 23.76 19.14 56.50
CA ALA A 308 25.09 19.76 56.51
C ALA A 308 25.03 21.27 56.22
N ARG A 309 24.16 21.71 55.30
CA ARG A 309 23.93 23.12 54.99
C ARG A 309 23.35 23.87 56.19
N LEU A 310 22.38 23.29 56.90
CA LEU A 310 21.78 23.86 58.12
C LEU A 310 22.80 23.99 59.25
N MET A 311 23.69 23.00 59.42
CA MET A 311 24.79 23.02 60.39
C MET A 311 26.00 23.88 59.97
N ARG A 312 25.95 24.52 58.78
CA ARG A 312 27.04 25.32 58.19
C ARG A 312 28.35 24.53 57.95
N ASP A 313 28.29 23.21 57.86
CA ASP A 313 29.44 22.38 57.49
C ASP A 313 29.60 22.34 55.96
N MET A 314 30.31 23.34 55.45
CA MET A 314 30.52 23.54 54.01
C MET A 314 31.39 22.45 53.37
N LYS A 315 32.20 21.72 54.15
CA LYS A 315 33.08 20.68 53.62
C LYS A 315 32.27 19.42 53.30
N THR A 316 31.43 18.97 54.23
CA THR A 316 30.55 17.82 53.99
C THR A 316 29.46 18.14 52.97
N MET A 317 28.91 19.36 52.99
CA MET A 317 27.96 19.80 51.96
C MET A 317 28.56 19.67 50.55
N LYS A 318 29.77 20.20 50.30
CA LYS A 318 30.43 20.09 48.98
C LYS A 318 30.68 18.64 48.56
N ASN A 319 31.11 17.79 49.48
CA ASN A 319 31.33 16.37 49.20
C ASN A 319 30.01 15.68 48.79
N ARG A 320 28.89 15.98 49.47
CA ARG A 320 27.57 15.41 49.10
C ARG A 320 27.08 15.92 47.75
N TYR A 321 27.36 17.18 47.38
CA TYR A 321 27.04 17.67 46.03
C TYR A 321 27.91 17.03 44.94
N MET A 322 29.17 16.71 45.22
CA MET A 322 30.00 15.93 44.28
C MET A 322 29.43 14.51 44.09
N GLU A 323 29.09 13.82 45.17
CA GLU A 323 28.45 12.49 45.10
C GLU A 323 27.11 12.54 44.35
N LEU A 324 26.29 13.58 44.56
CA LEU A 324 25.05 13.79 43.81
C LEU A 324 25.30 14.05 42.31
N TYR A 325 26.37 14.77 41.97
CA TYR A 325 26.74 15.04 40.59
C TYR A 325 27.16 13.77 39.86
N ASP A 326 27.96 12.93 40.50
CA ASP A 326 28.40 11.64 39.94
C ASP A 326 27.21 10.69 39.77
N LEU A 327 26.35 10.55 40.79
CA LEU A 327 25.13 9.75 40.69
C LEU A 327 24.17 10.24 39.62
N ASN A 328 24.05 11.56 39.42
CA ASN A 328 23.22 12.12 38.34
C ASN A 328 23.79 11.78 36.96
N LYS A 329 25.12 11.81 36.78
CA LYS A 329 25.74 11.38 35.52
C LYS A 329 25.49 9.90 35.24
N ASP A 330 25.64 9.06 36.25
CA ASP A 330 25.41 7.63 36.12
C ASP A 330 23.94 7.31 35.82
N LEU A 331 23.00 8.01 36.47
CA LEU A 331 21.57 7.88 36.21
C LEU A 331 21.21 8.33 34.79
N LEU A 332 21.77 9.45 34.30
CA LEU A 332 21.57 9.90 32.92
C LEU A 332 22.10 8.89 31.90
N HIS A 333 23.25 8.27 32.17
CA HIS A 333 23.79 7.22 31.32
C HIS A 333 22.87 5.98 31.30
N GLY A 334 22.47 5.50 32.48
CA GLY A 334 21.52 4.39 32.62
C GLY A 334 20.16 4.68 31.96
N TYR A 335 19.65 5.91 32.09
CA TYR A 335 18.42 6.34 31.44
C TYR A 335 18.52 6.23 29.91
N LYS A 336 19.64 6.68 29.31
CA LYS A 336 19.85 6.60 27.86
C LYS A 336 19.89 5.15 27.37
N ILE A 337 20.57 4.26 28.10
CA ILE A 337 20.60 2.82 27.80
C ILE A 337 19.19 2.23 27.90
N ARG A 338 18.45 2.55 28.96
CA ARG A 338 17.08 2.07 29.16
C ARG A 338 16.15 2.54 28.05
N CYS A 339 16.24 3.79 27.61
CA CYS A 339 15.43 4.32 26.50
C CYS A 339 15.73 3.61 25.19
N ASN A 340 17.00 3.35 24.88
CA ASN A 340 17.38 2.60 23.68
C ASN A 340 16.83 1.17 23.72
N ASN A 341 17.07 0.46 24.84
CA ASN A 341 16.56 -0.88 25.05
C ASN A 341 15.02 -0.95 24.97
N HIS A 342 14.33 0.03 25.56
CA HIS A 342 12.87 0.12 25.49
C HIS A 342 12.36 0.35 24.06
N THR A 343 13.06 1.18 23.27
CA THR A 343 12.71 1.44 21.87
C THR A 343 12.85 0.17 21.02
N GLU A 344 13.93 -0.58 21.19
CA GLU A 344 14.14 -1.87 20.53
C GLU A 344 13.10 -2.91 20.95
N LEU A 345 12.80 -2.99 22.25
CA LEU A 345 11.76 -3.86 22.79
C LEU A 345 10.38 -3.56 22.17
N LEU A 346 9.99 -2.29 22.07
CA LEU A 346 8.74 -1.88 21.42
C LEU A 346 8.72 -2.26 19.94
N GLY A 347 9.84 -2.11 19.24
CA GLY A 347 10.00 -2.56 17.85
C GLY A 347 9.77 -4.06 17.69
N ASN A 348 10.41 -4.87 18.54
CA ASN A 348 10.26 -6.32 18.53
C ASN A 348 8.83 -6.76 18.90
N LEU A 349 8.21 -6.14 19.91
CA LEU A 349 6.81 -6.41 20.27
C LEU A 349 5.84 -6.03 19.14
N LYS A 350 6.12 -4.96 18.39
CA LYS A 350 5.35 -4.61 17.20
C LYS A 350 5.48 -5.67 16.12
N ALA A 351 6.69 -6.16 15.85
CA ALA A 351 6.94 -7.23 14.89
C ALA A 351 6.21 -8.54 15.28
N VAL A 352 6.24 -8.93 16.56
CA VAL A 352 5.51 -10.11 17.06
C VAL A 352 4.00 -9.93 16.89
N ASN A 353 3.45 -8.78 17.26
CA ASN A 353 2.02 -8.50 17.06
C ASN A 353 1.63 -8.51 15.58
N GLN A 354 2.48 -7.97 14.71
CA GLN A 354 2.26 -7.99 13.26
C GLN A 354 2.29 -9.42 12.71
N ALA A 355 3.17 -10.29 13.21
CA ALA A 355 3.20 -11.70 12.85
C ALA A 355 1.91 -12.44 13.22
N ILE A 356 1.35 -12.17 14.40
CA ILE A 356 0.05 -12.73 14.82
C ILE A 356 -1.06 -12.26 13.89
N GLN A 357 -1.07 -10.96 13.53
CA GLN A 357 -2.07 -10.41 12.61
C GLN A 357 -1.94 -11.00 11.21
N ARG A 358 -0.71 -11.20 10.70
CA ARG A 358 -0.43 -11.85 9.41
C ARG A 358 -0.93 -13.29 9.41
N ALA A 359 -0.58 -14.08 10.43
CA ALA A 359 -1.06 -15.45 10.58
C ALA A 359 -2.59 -15.55 10.66
N GLY A 360 -3.24 -14.57 11.29
CA GLY A 360 -4.70 -14.44 11.30
C GLY A 360 -5.29 -14.05 9.95
N ARG A 361 -4.64 -13.12 9.21
CA ARG A 361 -5.08 -12.63 7.89
C ARG A 361 -4.98 -13.69 6.79
N LEU A 362 -4.19 -14.74 6.97
CA LEU A 362 -4.21 -15.92 6.10
C LEU A 362 -5.52 -16.70 6.17
N ARG A 363 -6.40 -16.43 7.14
CA ARG A 363 -7.66 -17.15 7.39
C ARG A 363 -8.85 -16.20 7.34
N VAL A 364 -10.04 -16.73 7.09
CA VAL A 364 -11.27 -15.94 6.92
C VAL A 364 -12.31 -16.43 7.93
N GLY A 365 -13.05 -15.50 8.54
CA GLY A 365 -14.12 -15.83 9.48
C GLY A 365 -13.64 -16.25 10.88
N LYS A 366 -14.31 -17.25 11.46
CA LYS A 366 -14.04 -17.75 12.83
C LYS A 366 -12.59 -18.25 13.03
N PRO A 367 -11.98 -19.01 12.08
CA PRO A 367 -10.62 -19.50 12.26
C PRO A 367 -9.57 -18.39 12.46
N LYS A 368 -9.78 -17.20 11.88
CA LYS A 368 -8.91 -16.03 12.12
C LYS A 368 -8.87 -15.66 13.61
N ASN A 369 -10.04 -15.56 14.24
CA ASN A 369 -10.13 -15.18 15.66
C ASN A 369 -9.56 -16.27 16.59
N GLN A 370 -9.75 -17.54 16.24
CA GLN A 370 -9.18 -18.68 16.96
C GLN A 370 -7.65 -18.67 16.93
N VAL A 371 -7.04 -18.40 15.78
CA VAL A 371 -5.57 -18.29 15.67
C VAL A 371 -5.04 -17.11 16.46
N VAL A 372 -5.69 -15.94 16.38
CA VAL A 372 -5.21 -14.75 17.11
C VAL A 372 -5.26 -14.97 18.63
N THR A 373 -6.32 -15.61 19.14
CA THR A 373 -6.45 -15.93 20.57
C THR A 373 -5.43 -16.99 21.00
N ALA A 374 -5.34 -18.10 20.27
CA ALA A 374 -4.38 -19.17 20.55
C ALA A 374 -2.91 -18.70 20.47
N CYS A 375 -2.57 -17.82 19.52
CA CYS A 375 -1.23 -17.22 19.45
C CYS A 375 -0.92 -16.35 20.67
N ARG A 376 -1.89 -15.57 21.16
CA ARG A 376 -1.71 -14.76 22.37
C ARG A 376 -1.53 -15.64 23.61
N ASP A 377 -2.28 -16.72 23.71
CA ASP A 377 -2.16 -17.66 24.84
C ASP A 377 -0.85 -18.45 24.80
N ALA A 378 -0.37 -18.81 23.60
CA ALA A 378 0.95 -19.44 23.42
C ALA A 378 2.10 -18.50 23.81
N ILE A 379 1.99 -17.20 23.51
CA ILE A 379 2.98 -16.20 23.94
C ILE A 379 2.94 -16.01 25.46
N ARG A 380 1.75 -15.95 26.07
CA ARG A 380 1.60 -15.83 27.53
C ARG A 380 2.16 -17.04 28.29
N SER A 381 2.04 -18.23 27.72
CA SER A 381 2.61 -19.47 28.29
C SER A 381 4.06 -19.73 27.89
N ASN A 382 4.70 -18.78 27.17
CA ASN A 382 6.05 -18.88 26.62
C ASN A 382 6.31 -20.18 25.82
N ASN A 383 5.27 -20.70 25.14
CA ASN A 383 5.36 -21.92 24.35
C ASN A 383 5.52 -21.59 22.86
N ILE A 384 6.76 -21.32 22.47
CA ILE A 384 7.14 -20.91 21.10
C ILE A 384 6.82 -22.00 20.07
N ASN A 385 7.01 -23.28 20.41
CA ASN A 385 6.73 -24.38 19.48
C ASN A 385 5.23 -24.49 19.19
N MET A 386 4.41 -24.30 20.23
CA MET A 386 2.96 -24.27 20.10
C MET A 386 2.49 -23.08 19.26
N LEU A 387 3.10 -21.90 19.44
CA LEU A 387 2.84 -20.71 18.64
C LEU A 387 3.02 -20.99 17.14
N PHE A 388 4.16 -21.55 16.74
CA PHE A 388 4.43 -21.87 15.33
C PHE A 388 3.49 -22.95 14.80
N ARG A 389 3.16 -23.97 15.59
CA ARG A 389 2.18 -25.00 15.19
C ARG A 389 0.81 -24.39 14.91
N VAL A 390 0.34 -23.49 15.78
CA VAL A 390 -0.92 -22.76 15.60
C VAL A 390 -0.85 -21.85 14.37
N MET A 391 0.26 -21.15 14.11
CA MET A 391 0.37 -20.32 12.91
C MET A 391 0.29 -21.16 11.62
N ARG A 392 0.91 -22.34 11.61
CA ARG A 392 0.94 -23.26 10.47
C ARG A 392 -0.42 -23.89 10.16
N VAL A 393 -1.00 -24.60 11.13
CA VAL A 393 -2.17 -25.47 10.90
C VAL A 393 -3.46 -24.89 11.52
N GLY A 394 -3.33 -23.90 12.42
CA GLY A 394 -4.44 -23.21 13.07
C GLY A 394 -5.15 -23.98 14.17
N THR A 395 -4.78 -25.23 14.43
CA THR A 395 -5.33 -26.02 15.54
C THR A 395 -4.41 -25.99 16.75
N ALA A 396 -4.98 -25.70 17.93
CA ALA A 396 -4.28 -25.78 19.20
C ALA A 396 -4.20 -27.23 19.75
N SER A 397 -4.82 -28.19 19.08
CA SER A 397 -5.00 -29.56 19.57
C SER A 397 -3.74 -30.42 19.41
N SER A 398 -3.39 -31.12 20.48
CA SER A 398 -2.60 -32.36 20.46
C SER A 398 -3.28 -33.43 19.62
#